data_AF-A0A0S9NXI1-F1
#
_entry.id   AF-A0A0S9NXI1-F1
#
_cell.length_a   1.000
_cell.length_b   1.000
_cell.length_c   1.000
_cell.angle_alpha   90.00
_cell.angle_beta   90.00
_cell.angle_gamma   90.00
#
_symmetry.space_group_name_H-M   'P 1'
#
loop_
_entity.id
_entity.type
_entity.pdbx_description
1 polymer ?
#
loop_
_entity_poly.entity_id
_entity_poly.type
_entity_poly.pdbx_seq_one_letter_code
_entity_poly.pdbx_strand_id
1 'polypeptide(L)' 'MTNLQITLPDALAREAASAGLLAPPMLERILREQLRKERIDKMKAARAALAAEPLAPMTPDEISAEISAYRTAQRHALGS' A
#
# COMPACT_ATOMS: atom_id res chain seq x y z
N MET A 1 -19.16 -8.16 -8.28
CA MET A 1 -18.59 -8.11 -9.64
C MET A 1 -18.59 -6.66 -10.08
N THR A 2 -17.49 -6.19 -10.67
CA THR A 2 -17.35 -4.81 -11.16
C THR A 2 -17.00 -4.89 -12.64
N ASN A 3 -17.67 -4.10 -13.47
CA ASN A 3 -17.39 -4.04 -14.90
C ASN A 3 -16.46 -2.86 -15.20
N LEU A 4 -15.48 -3.07 -16.07
CA LEU A 4 -14.47 -2.07 -16.43
C LEU A 4 -14.38 -1.99 -17.96
N GLN A 5 -14.53 -0.78 -18.50
CA GLN A 5 -14.28 -0.48 -19.90
C GLN A 5 -12.96 0.28 -20.00
N ILE A 6 -12.04 -0.21 -20.82
CA ILE A 6 -10.72 0.40 -21.04
C ILE A 6 -10.51 0.64 -22.54
N THR A 7 -9.88 1.76 -22.87
CA THR A 7 -9.40 2.04 -24.22
C THR A 7 -7.91 1.78 -24.26
N LEU A 8 -7.49 0.90 -25.17
CA LEU A 8 -6.09 0.56 -25.39
C LEU A 8 -5.73 0.91 -26.85
N PRO A 9 -4.48 1.28 -27.13
CA PRO A 9 -4.01 1.36 -28.51
C PRO A 9 -4.17 0.02 -29.22
N ASP A 10 -4.67 0.04 -30.46
CA ASP A 10 -5.00 -1.16 -31.22
C ASP A 10 -3.86 -2.19 -31.29
N ALA A 11 -2.62 -1.73 -31.45
CA ALA A 11 -1.45 -2.60 -31.49
C ALA A 11 -1.28 -3.38 -30.16
N LEU A 12 -1.37 -2.67 -29.03
CA LEU A 12 -1.27 -3.26 -27.70
C LEU A 12 -2.46 -4.17 -27.41
N ALA A 13 -3.66 -3.79 -27.82
CA ALA A 13 -4.85 -4.61 -27.64
C ALA A 13 -4.73 -5.95 -28.37
N ARG A 14 -4.24 -5.94 -29.62
CA ARG A 14 -4.02 -7.17 -30.41
C ARG A 14 -2.96 -8.07 -29.79
N GLU A 15 -1.83 -7.50 -29.39
CA GLU A 15 -0.75 -8.25 -28.75
C GLU A 15 -1.22 -8.86 -27.41
N ALA A 16 -1.80 -8.05 -26.53
CA ALA A 16 -2.32 -8.51 -25.24
C ALA A 16 -3.42 -9.57 -25.40
N ALA A 17 -4.30 -9.43 -26.41
CA ALA A 17 -5.31 -10.43 -26.73
C ALA A 17 -4.67 -11.75 -27.18
N SER A 18 -3.69 -11.70 -28.10
CA SER A 18 -2.99 -12.91 -28.58
C SER A 18 -2.23 -13.63 -27.47
N ALA A 19 -1.72 -12.89 -26.48
CA ALA A 19 -1.07 -13.44 -25.28
C ALA A 19 -2.06 -13.89 -24.19
N GLY A 20 -3.37 -13.77 -24.42
CA GLY A 20 -4.41 -14.13 -23.45
C GLY A 20 -4.49 -13.20 -22.23
N LEU A 21 -3.81 -12.05 -22.27
CA LEU A 21 -3.72 -11.11 -21.15
C LEU A 21 -5.03 -10.36 -20.90
N LEU A 22 -5.89 -10.24 -21.91
CA LEU A 22 -7.19 -9.58 -21.80
C LEU A 22 -8.31 -10.51 -21.28
N ALA A 23 -8.01 -11.78 -21.00
CA ALA A 23 -8.98 -12.66 -20.36
C ALA A 23 -9.26 -12.19 -18.92
N PRO A 24 -10.52 -12.19 -18.44
CA PRO A 24 -10.86 -11.74 -17.08
C PRO A 24 -9.98 -12.33 -15.95
N PRO A 25 -9.72 -13.64 -15.87
CA PRO A 25 -8.86 -14.18 -14.81
C PRO A 25 -7.41 -13.70 -14.91
N MET A 26 -6.95 -13.38 -16.13
CA MET A 26 -5.61 -12.90 -16.38
C MET A 26 -5.47 -11.43 -15.98
N LEU A 27 -6.45 -10.59 -16.34
CA LEU A 27 -6.54 -9.21 -15.88
C LEU A 27 -6.60 -9.14 -14.35
N GLU A 28 -7.38 -10.00 -13.70
CA GLU A 28 -7.42 -10.05 -12.24
C GLU A 28 -6.04 -10.35 -11.64
N ARG A 29 -5.32 -11.35 -12.19
CA ARG A 29 -3.97 -11.70 -11.75
C ARG A 29 -3.02 -10.51 -11.91
N ILE A 30 -3.02 -9.87 -13.07
CA ILE A 30 -2.17 -8.70 -13.36
C ILE A 30 -2.46 -7.58 -12.35
N LEU A 31 -3.73 -7.26 -12.10
CA LEU A 31 -4.13 -6.22 -11.13
C LEU A 31 -3.64 -6.55 -9.72
N ARG A 32 -3.81 -7.81 -9.27
CA ARG A 32 -3.33 -8.24 -7.94
C ARG A 32 -1.81 -8.16 -7.82
N GLU A 33 -1.08 -8.53 -8.86
CA GLU A 33 0.37 -8.44 -8.90
C GLU A 33 0.86 -6.98 -8.85
N GLN A 34 0.24 -6.08 -9.62
CA GLN A 34 0.57 -4.66 -9.56
C GLN A 34 0.28 -4.06 -8.18
N LEU A 35 -0.88 -4.38 -7.58
CA LEU A 35 -1.19 -3.93 -6.22
C LEU A 35 -0.20 -4.46 -5.18
N ARG A 36 0.29 -5.69 -5.34
CA ARG A 36 1.32 -6.24 -4.45
C ARG A 36 2.64 -5.49 -4.61
N LYS A 37 3.06 -5.21 -5.84
CA LYS A 37 4.27 -4.45 -6.14
C LYS A 37 4.20 -3.05 -5.53
N GLU A 38 3.10 -2.33 -5.75
CA GLU A 38 2.85 -1.00 -5.18
C GLU A 38 2.97 -0.98 -3.64
N ARG A 39 2.41 -2.00 -2.96
CA ARG A 39 2.54 -2.11 -1.49
C ARG A 39 4.00 -2.27 -1.06
N ILE A 40 4.77 -3.08 -1.77
CA ILE A 40 6.18 -3.31 -1.48
C ILE A 40 6.98 -2.03 -1.73
N ASP A 41 6.70 -1.33 -2.83
CA ASP A 41 7.42 -0.12 -3.19
C ASP A 41 7.12 1.02 -2.21
N LYS A 42 5.87 1.15 -1.74
CA LYS A 42 5.52 2.06 -0.63
C LYS A 42 6.26 1.73 0.66
N MET A 43 6.35 0.45 1.03
CA MET A 43 7.11 0.03 2.21
C MET A 43 8.60 0.38 2.08
N LYS A 44 9.19 0.14 0.90
CA LYS A 44 10.59 0.50 0.63
C LYS A 44 10.82 2.01 0.70
N ALA A 45 9.91 2.81 0.15
CA ALA A 45 9.98 4.27 0.22
C ALA A 45 9.91 4.78 1.65
N ALA A 46 8.99 4.25 2.47
CA ALA A 46 8.89 4.59 3.89
C ALA A 46 10.18 4.24 4.65
N ARG A 47 10.74 3.05 4.39
CA ARG A 47 12.03 2.64 4.97
C ARG A 47 13.17 3.57 4.56
N ALA A 48 13.22 3.97 3.28
CA ALA A 48 14.24 4.90 2.79
C ALA A 48 14.13 6.27 3.46
N ALA A 49 12.90 6.79 3.63
CA ALA A 49 12.66 8.05 4.33
C ALA A 49 13.13 7.99 5.79
N LEU A 50 12.79 6.93 6.52
CA LEU A 50 13.24 6.74 7.92
C LEU A 50 14.76 6.57 8.03
N ALA A 51 15.41 5.99 7.02
CA ALA A 51 16.86 5.82 7.01
C ALA A 51 17.60 7.12 6.66
N ALA A 52 17.00 8.01 5.87
CA ALA A 52 17.57 9.30 5.51
C ALA A 52 17.64 10.25 6.71
N GLU A 53 16.66 10.18 7.60
CA GLU A 53 16.57 10.98 8.82
C GLU A 53 16.40 10.06 10.04
N PRO A 54 17.50 9.45 10.53
CA PRO A 54 17.41 8.51 11.63
C PRO A 54 17.00 9.23 12.92
N LEU A 55 15.89 8.78 13.51
CA LEU A 55 15.45 9.25 14.81
C LEU A 55 16.35 8.70 15.92
N ALA A 56 16.53 9.46 16.99
CA ALA A 56 17.21 8.98 18.18
C ALA A 56 16.45 7.77 18.74
N PRO A 57 17.15 6.67 19.10
CA PRO A 57 16.50 5.51 19.66
C PRO A 57 15.88 5.86 21.02
N MET A 58 14.61 5.56 21.19
CA MET A 58 13.92 5.67 22.48
C MET A 58 14.17 4.41 23.31
N THR A 59 14.25 4.57 24.63
CA THR A 59 14.27 3.46 25.58
C THR A 59 12.88 2.79 25.69
N PRO A 60 12.80 1.52 26.12
CA PRO A 60 11.52 0.85 26.33
C PRO A 60 10.57 1.59 27.29
N ASP A 61 11.13 2.26 28.30
CA ASP A 61 10.36 3.02 29.29
C ASP A 61 9.76 4.29 28.66
N GLU A 62 10.53 5.02 27.86
CA GLU A 62 10.06 6.20 27.11
C GLU A 62 8.95 5.82 26.12
N ILE A 63 9.10 4.69 25.41
CA ILE A 63 8.06 4.17 24.51
C ILE A 63 6.77 3.87 25.29
N SER A 64 6.89 3.23 26.46
CA SER A 64 5.73 2.86 27.28
C SER A 64 5.00 4.10 27.82
N ALA A 65 5.75 5.11 28.25
CA ALA A 65 5.21 6.39 28.69
C ALA A 65 4.43 7.08 27.56
N GLU A 66 4.99 7.18 26.35
CA GLU A 66 4.35 7.83 25.21
C GLU A 66 3.05 7.12 24.79
N ILE A 67 3.07 5.78 24.72
CA ILE A 67 1.87 4.98 24.41
C ILE A 67 0.78 5.20 25.45
N SER A 68 1.15 5.25 26.74
CA SER A 68 0.20 5.46 27.84
C SER A 68 -0.45 6.85 27.78
N ALA A 69 0.34 7.88 27.45
CA ALA A 69 -0.13 9.25 27.29
C ALA A 69 -1.13 9.34 26.12
N TYR A 70 -0.78 8.78 24.96
CA TYR A 70 -1.65 8.75 23.78
C TYR A 70 -2.99 8.05 24.06
N ARG A 71 -2.96 6.87 24.69
CA ARG A 71 -4.18 6.11 25.03
C ARG A 71 -5.04 6.84 26.07
N THR A 72 -4.41 7.57 26.99
CA THR A 72 -5.13 8.37 27.97
C THR A 72 -5.82 9.55 27.29
N ALA A 73 -5.12 10.27 26.41
CA ALA A 73 -5.70 11.33 25.59
C ALA A 73 -6.87 10.85 24.72
N GLN A 74 -6.76 9.69 24.06
CA GLN A 74 -7.88 9.09 23.31
C GLN A 74 -9.10 8.79 24.19
N ARG A 75 -8.90 8.24 25.39
CA ARG A 75 -9.99 7.96 26.33
C ARG A 75 -10.69 9.23 26.80
N HIS A 76 -9.93 10.31 27.03
CA HIS A 76 -10.51 11.61 27.36
C HIS A 76 -11.31 12.22 26.19
N ALA A 77 -10.85 12.04 24.95
CA ALA A 77 -11.54 12.54 23.76
C ALA A 77 -12.84 11.80 23.42
N LEU A 78 -12.98 10.53 23.83
CA LEU A 78 -14.18 9.70 23.61
C LEU A 78 -15.17 9.70 24.79
N GLY A 79 -14.77 10.30 25.92
CA GLY A 79 -15.59 10.42 27.15
C GLY A 79 -16.14 11.83 27.40
N SER A 80 -16.03 12.72 26.41
CA SER A 80 -16.72 14.02 26.31
C SER A 80 -17.81 13.95 25.25
#